data_AF-A0A839ZGC0-F1
#
_entry.id   AF-A0A839ZGC0-F1
#
_cell.length_a   1.000
_cell.length_b   1.000
_cell.length_c   1.000
_cell.angle_alpha   90.00
_cell.angle_beta   90.00
_cell.angle_gamma   90.00
#
_symmetry.space_group_name_H-M   'P 1'
#
loop_
_entity.id
_entity.type
_entity.pdbx_description
1 polymer ?
#
loop_
_entity_poly.entity_id
_entity_poly.type
_entity_poly.pdbx_seq_one_letter_code
_entity_poly.pdbx_strand_id
1 'polypeptide(L)' 'MLDAMERRLQAMPEAMPVRRCTVEHVFGTIKGWMGATHFRTRGLKNVSTEASLAILAYNIKRVVAVAGVASTLKAITG' A
#
# COMPACT_ATOMS: atom_id res chain seq x y z
N MET A 1 10.78 11.39 -18.87
CA MET A 1 9.92 10.87 -17.78
C MET A 1 9.21 12.00 -17.05
N LEU A 2 9.89 13.09 -16.73
CA LEU A 2 9.29 14.27 -16.08
C LEU A 2 8.15 14.88 -16.90
N ASP A 3 8.34 15.10 -18.21
CA ASP A 3 7.30 15.68 -19.08
C ASP A 3 6.01 14.85 -19.13
N ALA A 4 6.12 13.52 -19.04
CA ALA A 4 4.96 12.63 -19.01
C ALA A 4 4.25 12.67 -17.65
N MET A 5 5.00 12.87 -16.56
CA MET A 5 4.43 13.05 -15.22
C MET A 5 3.75 14.40 -15.10
N GLU A 6 4.33 15.43 -15.69
CA GLU A 6 3.80 16.79 -15.72
C GLU A 6 2.50 16.87 -16.52
N ARG A 7 2.42 16.27 -17.71
CA ARG A 7 1.16 16.18 -18.48
C ARG A 7 0.05 15.48 -17.70
N ARG A 8 0.37 14.43 -16.92
CA ARG A 8 -0.62 13.74 -16.07
C ARG A 8 -1.11 14.61 -14.93
N LEU A 9 -0.21 15.40 -14.33
CA LEU A 9 -0.58 16.32 -13.26
C LEU A 9 -1.43 17.48 -13.78
N GLN A 10 -1.11 18.01 -14.96
CA GLN A 10 -1.93 19.02 -15.63
C GLN A 10 -3.32 18.49 -16.02
N ALA A 11 -3.42 17.24 -16.47
CA ALA A 11 -4.69 16.61 -16.80
C ALA A 11 -5.58 16.31 -15.56
N MET A 12 -4.97 16.20 -14.37
CA MET A 12 -5.66 15.94 -13.10
C MET A 12 -5.01 16.75 -11.96
N PRO A 13 -5.30 18.06 -11.85
CA PRO A 13 -4.65 18.93 -10.87
C PRO A 13 -4.90 18.49 -9.41
N GLU A 14 -6.05 17.87 -9.14
CA GLU A 14 -6.43 17.35 -7.82
C GLU A 14 -5.80 15.99 -7.48
N ALA A 15 -5.01 15.38 -8.38
CA ALA A 15 -4.47 14.04 -8.17
C ALA A 15 -3.57 13.94 -6.93
N MET A 16 -2.75 14.96 -6.65
CA MET A 16 -1.83 14.93 -5.51
C MET A 16 -2.55 15.09 -4.16
N PRO A 17 -3.50 16.04 -3.99
CA PRO A 17 -4.38 16.09 -2.82
C PRO A 17 -5.17 14.79 -2.57
N VAL A 18 -5.80 14.24 -3.60
CA VAL A 18 -6.57 12.99 -3.47
C VAL A 18 -5.67 11.82 -3.06
N ARG A 19 -4.49 11.71 -3.68
CA ARG A 19 -3.50 10.69 -3.30
C ARG A 19 -3.10 10.84 -1.86
N ARG A 20 -2.80 12.06 -1.40
CA ARG A 20 -2.47 12.36 -0.01
C ARG A 20 -3.53 11.79 0.94
N CYS A 21 -4.78 12.19 0.75
CA CYS A 21 -5.89 11.76 1.60
C CYS A 21 -6.12 10.24 1.55
N THR A 22 -5.88 9.60 0.41
CA THR A 22 -6.15 8.16 0.22
C THR A 22 -5.04 7.27 0.75
N VAL A 23 -3.77 7.64 0.54
CA VAL A 23 -2.63 6.76 0.81
C VAL A 23 -1.98 7.02 2.17
N GLU A 24 -2.00 8.26 2.68
CA GLU A 24 -1.33 8.58 3.95
C GLU A 24 -1.91 7.78 5.12
N HIS A 25 -3.23 7.62 5.17
CA HIS A 25 -3.89 6.81 6.19
C HIS A 25 -3.46 5.33 6.13
N VAL A 26 -3.32 4.78 4.91
CA VAL A 26 -2.84 3.41 4.70
C VAL A 26 -1.41 3.26 5.21
N PHE A 27 -0.53 4.18 4.83
CA PHE A 27 0.86 4.19 5.31
C PHE A 27 0.93 4.35 6.83
N GLY A 28 0.07 5.18 7.42
CA GLY A 28 -0.04 5.35 8.87
C GLY A 28 -0.40 4.04 9.57
N THR A 29 -1.39 3.32 9.04
CA THR A 29 -1.82 2.02 9.60
C THR A 29 -0.70 0.98 9.51
N ILE A 30 -0.07 0.84 8.34
CA ILE A 30 1.03 -0.12 8.14
C ILE A 30 2.19 0.18 9.08
N LYS A 31 2.62 1.44 9.15
CA LYS A 31 3.71 1.86 10.06
C LYS A 31 3.36 1.64 11.53
N GLY A 32 2.11 1.88 11.91
CA GLY A 32 1.60 1.60 13.26
C GLY A 32 1.68 0.11 13.60
N TRP A 33 1.29 -0.77 12.67
CA TRP A 33 1.40 -2.23 12.86
C TRP A 33 2.85 -2.71 12.91
N MET A 34 3.74 -2.05 12.17
CA MET A 34 5.19 -2.27 12.25
C MET A 34 5.81 -1.72 13.55
N GLY A 35 5.00 -1.17 14.45
CA GLY A 35 5.42 -0.67 15.76
C GLY A 35 6.15 0.66 15.73
N ALA A 36 6.07 1.43 14.62
CA ALA A 36 6.89 2.63 14.39
C ALA A 36 8.40 2.40 14.62
N THR A 37 8.84 1.14 14.53
CA THR A 37 10.22 0.72 14.74
C THR A 37 10.97 0.64 13.40
N HIS A 38 12.29 0.51 13.49
CA HIS A 38 13.13 0.27 12.32
C HIS A 38 12.85 -1.13 11.76
N PHE A 39 13.05 -1.28 10.44
CA PHE A 39 13.05 -2.59 9.80
C PHE A 39 14.00 -3.54 10.54
N ARG A 40 13.57 -4.78 10.71
CA ARG A 40 14.32 -5.82 11.42
C ARG A 40 15.49 -6.32 10.59
N THR A 41 15.41 -6.18 9.28
CA THR A 41 16.41 -6.64 8.32
C THR A 41 17.33 -5.52 7.85
N ARG A 42 18.51 -5.90 7.31
CA ARG A 42 19.48 -4.96 6.71
C ARG A 42 19.66 -5.24 5.22
N GLY A 43 19.93 -4.17 4.47
CA GLY A 43 20.11 -4.20 3.03
C GLY A 43 18.79 -4.11 2.25
N LEU A 44 18.82 -3.45 1.08
CA LEU A 44 17.61 -3.08 0.33
C LEU A 44 16.74 -4.29 -0.04
N LYS A 45 17.34 -5.42 -0.43
CA LYS A 45 16.60 -6.64 -0.80
C LYS A 45 15.78 -7.21 0.36
N ASN A 46 16.35 -7.22 1.55
CA ASN A 46 15.67 -7.81 2.72
C ASN A 46 14.62 -6.84 3.25
N VAL A 47 14.96 -5.55 3.32
CA VAL A 47 14.04 -4.48 3.73
C VAL A 47 12.84 -4.40 2.78
N SER A 48 13.04 -4.52 1.47
CA SER A 48 11.93 -4.50 0.51
C SER A 48 11.01 -5.71 0.69
N THR A 49 11.56 -6.88 1.02
CA THR A 49 10.79 -8.08 1.33
C THR A 49 9.96 -7.88 2.60
N GLU A 50 10.56 -7.33 3.66
CA GLU A 50 9.86 -7.03 4.92
C GLU A 50 8.72 -6.02 4.71
N ALA A 51 8.97 -4.94 3.98
CA ALA A 51 7.94 -3.96 3.62
C ALA A 51 6.82 -4.60 2.78
N SER A 52 7.17 -5.46 1.80
CA SER A 52 6.20 -6.12 0.93
C SER A 52 5.29 -7.07 1.70
N LEU A 53 5.81 -7.80 2.69
CA LEU A 53 5.01 -8.67 3.55
C LEU A 53 4.00 -7.87 4.39
N ALA A 54 4.43 -6.74 4.97
CA ALA A 54 3.53 -5.87 5.73
C ALA A 54 2.41 -5.29 4.86
N ILE A 55 2.74 -4.84 3.64
CA ILE A 55 1.77 -4.34 2.66
C ILE A 55 0.81 -5.45 2.24
N LEU A 56 1.31 -6.65 1.96
CA LEU A 56 0.48 -7.79 1.57
C LEU A 56 -0.51 -8.17 2.68
N ALA A 57 -0.05 -8.25 3.92
CA ALA A 57 -0.91 -8.54 5.06
C ALA A 57 -2.02 -7.49 5.23
N TYR A 58 -1.67 -6.19 5.10
CA TYR A 58 -2.67 -5.12 5.10
C TYR A 58 -3.68 -5.27 3.96
N ASN A 59 -3.22 -5.56 2.74
CA ASN A 59 -4.09 -5.73 1.57
C ASN A 59 -5.05 -6.91 1.75
N ILE A 60 -4.58 -8.05 2.26
CA ILE A 60 -5.45 -9.20 2.57
C ILE A 60 -6.51 -8.80 3.59
N LYS A 61 -6.12 -8.13 4.69
CA LYS A 61 -7.08 -7.67 5.70
C LYS A 61 -8.12 -6.71 5.11
N ARG A 62 -7.69 -5.79 4.25
CA ARG A 62 -8.58 -4.84 3.56
C ARG A 62 -9.55 -5.55 2.64
N VAL A 63 -9.08 -6.49 1.81
CA VAL A 63 -9.93 -7.24 0.88
C VAL A 63 -10.96 -8.06 1.65
N VAL A 64 -10.56 -8.72 2.74
CA VAL A 64 -11.50 -9.43 3.61
C VAL A 64 -12.55 -8.48 4.20
N ALA A 65 -12.16 -7.28 4.62
CA ALA A 65 -13.10 -6.30 5.16
C ALA A 65 -14.11 -5.76 4.12
N VAL A 66 -13.70 -5.64 2.85
CA VAL A 66 -14.55 -5.10 1.78
C VAL A 66 -15.39 -6.18 1.09
N ALA A 67 -14.78 -7.33 0.77
CA ALA A 67 -15.38 -8.38 -0.05
C ALA A 67 -15.85 -9.61 0.76
N GLY A 68 -15.45 -9.72 2.03
CA GLY A 68 -15.73 -10.87 2.88
C GLY A 68 -14.76 -12.04 2.69
N VAL A 69 -14.72 -12.94 3.68
CA VAL A 69 -13.78 -14.08 3.72
C VAL A 69 -14.01 -15.05 2.56
N ALA A 70 -15.27 -15.43 2.29
CA ALA A 70 -15.59 -16.42 1.26
C ALA A 70 -15.18 -15.96 -0.15
N SER A 71 -15.50 -14.70 -0.51
CA SER A 71 -15.11 -14.10 -1.78
C SER A 71 -13.60 -14.00 -1.92
N THR A 72 -12.91 -13.65 -0.83
CA THR A 72 -11.44 -13.55 -0.82
C THR A 72 -10.79 -14.90 -1.04
N LEU A 73 -11.23 -15.95 -0.34
CA LEU A 73 -10.70 -17.30 -0.51
C LEU A 73 -10.92 -17.81 -1.93
N LYS A 74 -12.14 -17.66 -2.46
CA LYS A 74 -12.46 -18.05 -3.84
C LYS A 74 -11.55 -17.36 -4.87
N ALA A 75 -11.21 -16.10 -4.66
CA ALA A 75 -10.35 -15.34 -5.59
C ALA A 75 -8.87 -15.78 -5.56
N ILE A 76 -8.40 -16.39 -4.45
CA ILE A 76 -6.99 -16.80 -4.29
C ILE A 76 -6.81 -18.29 -4.63
N THR A 77 -7.84 -19.11 -4.44
CA THR A 77 -7.81 -20.56 -4.75
C THR A 77 -8.35 -20.91 -6.13
N GLY A 78 -8.93 -19.93 -6.84
CA GLY A 78 -9.56 -20.10 -8.15
C GLY A 78 -8.57 -20.18 -9.30
#